data_AF-A0A7C0W1D0-F1
#
_entry.id   AF-A0A7C0W1D0-F1
#
_cell.length_a   1.000
_cell.length_b   1.000
_cell.length_c   1.000
_cell.angle_alpha   90.00
_cell.angle_beta   90.00
_cell.angle_gamma   90.00
#
_symmetry.space_group_name_H-M   'P 1'
#
loop_
_entity.id
_entity.type
_entity.pdbx_description
1 polymer ?
#
loop_
_entity_poly.entity_id
_entity_poly.type
_entity_poly.pdbx_seq_one_letter_code
_entity_poly.pdbx_strand_id
1 'polypeptide(L)'
;MQLVWNIFLTKLFIRLLFCFKIWYYFKKRNKKVERVNKFFIGFFAIFFLSSCLPVGRYGAPIIPPELKKQIMPNITVSQVQKNPQLFKGKIVMWGGKILKGINKKEGTLFEVLALPLNRKGRPKQVDRSEGRFLVLYKDYLDVAIYAKGREITVIGEIKGVKKL
;
A
#
# COMPACT_ATOMS: atom_id res chain seq x y z
N MET A 1 -10.39 -15.69 19.64
CA MET A 1 -11.85 -15.78 19.42
C MET A 1 -12.13 -15.37 17.99
N GLN A 2 -12.16 -16.36 17.09
CA GLN A 2 -12.58 -16.22 15.70
C GLN A 2 -13.99 -16.80 15.59
N LEU A 3 -14.88 -16.12 14.87
CA LEU A 3 -16.24 -16.58 14.63
C LEU A 3 -16.23 -17.75 13.65
N VAL A 4 -16.96 -18.79 14.05
CA VAL A 4 -17.14 -20.08 13.41
C VAL A 4 -18.45 -20.03 12.59
N TRP A 5 -18.29 -20.24 11.28
CA TRP A 5 -19.20 -20.82 10.27
C TRP A 5 -20.69 -20.42 10.14
N ASN A 6 -21.12 -20.35 8.87
CA ASN A 6 -22.23 -21.21 8.42
C ASN A 6 -22.02 -21.64 6.94
N ILE A 7 -21.89 -22.95 6.71
CA ILE A 7 -21.95 -23.57 5.39
C ILE A 7 -23.44 -23.77 5.09
N PHE A 8 -23.91 -23.34 3.92
CA PHE A 8 -25.11 -23.90 3.32
C PHE A 8 -24.73 -24.34 1.91
N LEU A 9 -24.70 -25.66 1.74
CA LEU A 9 -24.28 -26.35 0.54
C LEU A 9 -25.50 -27.16 0.08
N THR A 10 -26.19 -26.70 -0.97
CA THR A 10 -27.12 -27.52 -1.75
C THR A 10 -26.82 -27.38 -3.23
N LYS A 11 -26.55 -28.54 -3.84
CA LYS A 11 -26.10 -28.82 -5.20
C LYS A 11 -27.11 -28.40 -6.28
N LEU A 12 -26.62 -27.98 -7.46
CA LEU A 12 -27.03 -28.48 -8.79
C LEU A 12 -26.06 -27.89 -9.85
N PHE A 13 -25.06 -28.64 -10.33
CA PHE A 13 -25.04 -29.39 -11.59
C PHE A 13 -25.15 -28.55 -12.90
N ILE A 14 -24.10 -28.67 -13.72
CA ILE A 14 -24.01 -28.49 -15.19
C ILE A 14 -23.86 -27.06 -15.73
N ARG A 15 -22.63 -26.71 -16.14
CA ARG A 15 -22.32 -26.34 -17.55
C ARG A 15 -20.81 -26.31 -17.83
N LEU A 16 -20.21 -27.51 -17.91
CA LEU A 16 -19.05 -27.71 -18.77
C LEU A 16 -19.53 -27.65 -20.23
N LEU A 17 -18.66 -27.20 -21.13
CA LEU A 17 -18.82 -26.97 -22.58
C LEU A 17 -19.40 -25.61 -23.00
N PHE A 18 -18.60 -24.54 -22.85
CA PHE A 18 -18.73 -23.39 -23.76
C PHE A 18 -17.41 -22.81 -24.31
N CYS A 19 -16.23 -23.33 -23.93
CA CYS A 19 -14.96 -22.83 -24.46
C CYS A 19 -14.44 -23.55 -25.73
N PHE A 20 -14.96 -24.72 -26.12
CA PHE A 20 -14.36 -25.48 -27.23
C PHE A 20 -15.01 -25.25 -28.62
N LYS A 21 -16.21 -24.68 -28.69
CA LYS A 21 -16.94 -24.53 -29.96
C LYS A 21 -16.64 -23.25 -30.74
N ILE A 22 -16.13 -22.20 -30.07
CA ILE A 22 -15.80 -20.92 -30.70
C ILE A 22 -14.40 -20.95 -31.36
N TRP A 23 -13.46 -21.72 -30.80
CA TRP A 23 -12.12 -21.86 -31.36
C TRP A 23 -12.08 -22.73 -32.64
N TYR A 24 -12.93 -23.76 -32.73
CA TYR A 24 -13.01 -24.61 -33.92
C TYR A 24 -13.73 -23.93 -35.10
N TYR A 25 -14.65 -22.99 -34.82
CA TYR A 25 -15.44 -22.32 -35.86
C TYR A 25 -14.69 -21.18 -36.59
N PHE A 26 -13.60 -20.67 -36.02
CA PHE A 26 -12.87 -19.52 -36.60
C PHE A 26 -11.65 -19.91 -37.46
N LYS A 27 -11.21 -21.18 -37.44
CA LYS A 27 -9.97 -21.63 -38.09
C LYS A 27 -10.14 -22.06 -39.57
N LYS A 28 -11.36 -22.03 -40.12
CA LYS A 28 -11.67 -22.62 -41.45
C LYS A 28 -12.38 -21.67 -42.43
N ARG A 29 -11.97 -20.40 -42.51
CA ARG A 29 -12.31 -19.53 -43.65
C ARG A 29 -11.18 -18.57 -44.03
N ASN A 30 -10.49 -18.94 -45.11
CA ASN A 30 -9.97 -18.10 -46.21
C ASN A 30 -8.48 -18.30 -46.56
N LYS A 31 -8.26 -19.19 -47.54
CA LYS A 31 -7.02 -19.42 -48.32
C LYS A 31 -6.81 -18.37 -49.44
N LYS A 32 -7.09 -17.09 -49.21
CA LYS A 32 -7.02 -16.08 -50.29
C LYS A 32 -6.53 -14.72 -49.82
N VAL A 33 -5.42 -14.67 -49.07
CA VAL A 33 -4.76 -13.41 -48.69
C VAL A 33 -3.23 -13.59 -48.66
N GLU A 34 -2.63 -14.14 -49.71
CA GLU A 34 -1.15 -14.22 -49.81
C GLU A 34 -0.53 -13.00 -50.53
N ARG A 35 -1.31 -12.18 -51.25
CA ARG A 35 -0.76 -11.09 -52.08
C ARG A 35 -0.75 -9.71 -51.40
N VAL A 36 -1.49 -9.52 -50.32
CA VAL A 36 -1.57 -8.22 -49.60
C VAL A 36 -0.52 -8.11 -48.48
N ASN A 37 0.26 -9.19 -48.27
CA ASN A 37 1.09 -9.37 -47.08
C ASN A 37 2.45 -8.64 -47.10
N LYS A 38 2.95 -8.18 -48.25
CA LYS A 38 4.24 -7.43 -48.25
C LYS A 38 4.08 -5.97 -47.82
N PHE A 39 2.91 -5.37 -48.00
CA PHE A 39 2.69 -3.96 -47.67
C PHE A 39 2.29 -3.74 -46.20
N PHE A 40 1.53 -4.65 -45.59
CA PHE A 40 1.08 -4.51 -44.20
C PHE A 40 2.16 -4.82 -43.15
N ILE A 41 3.15 -5.66 -43.49
CA ILE A 41 4.23 -6.04 -42.55
C ILE A 41 5.18 -4.87 -42.27
N GLY A 42 5.38 -3.96 -43.24
CA GLY A 42 6.21 -2.76 -43.05
C GLY A 42 5.56 -1.72 -42.12
N PHE A 43 4.23 -1.62 -42.12
CA PHE A 43 3.50 -0.61 -41.34
C PHE A 43 3.43 -0.95 -39.84
N PHE A 44 3.39 -2.25 -39.49
CA PHE A 44 3.38 -2.72 -38.10
C PHE A 44 4.76 -2.63 -37.41
N ALA A 45 5.86 -2.68 -38.17
CA ALA A 45 7.22 -2.60 -37.62
C ALA A 45 7.58 -1.17 -37.16
N ILE A 46 7.01 -0.14 -37.79
CA ILE A 46 7.28 1.28 -37.46
C ILE A 46 6.51 1.71 -36.20
N PHE A 47 5.35 1.10 -35.93
CA PHE A 47 4.57 1.36 -34.71
C PHE A 47 5.20 0.74 -33.44
N PHE A 48 5.99 -0.33 -33.60
CA PHE A 48 6.67 -1.00 -32.48
C PHE A 48 7.94 -0.28 -32.01
N LEU A 49 8.59 0.52 -32.86
CA LEU A 49 9.79 1.29 -32.49
C LEU A 49 9.48 2.67 -31.86
N SER A 50 8.26 3.19 -32.05
CA SER A 50 7.80 4.47 -31.50
C SER A 50 7.18 4.36 -30.09
N SER A 51 6.98 3.13 -29.60
CA SER A 51 6.33 2.89 -28.29
C SER A 51 7.31 2.82 -27.11
N CYS A 52 8.57 3.23 -27.29
CA CYS A 52 9.48 3.50 -26.18
C CYS A 52 9.35 4.97 -25.73
N LEU A 53 8.13 5.40 -25.42
CA LEU A 53 8.01 6.50 -24.46
C LEU A 53 8.53 5.94 -23.14
N PRO A 54 9.51 6.57 -22.48
CA PRO A 54 9.93 6.14 -21.17
C PRO A 54 8.76 6.37 -20.22
N VAL A 55 7.92 5.35 -20.04
CA VAL A 55 7.05 5.17 -18.86
C VAL A 55 7.95 4.83 -17.66
N GLY A 56 9.09 5.50 -17.58
CA GLY A 56 10.11 5.36 -16.57
C GLY A 56 9.80 6.34 -15.46
N ARG A 57 9.00 5.88 -14.49
CA ARG A 57 9.03 6.36 -13.11
C ARG A 57 8.42 7.74 -12.84
N TYR A 58 7.17 7.95 -13.21
CA TYR A 58 6.31 8.83 -12.40
C TYR A 58 5.92 8.07 -11.12
N GLY A 59 6.89 7.90 -10.22
CA GLY A 59 6.60 7.49 -8.86
C GLY A 59 5.91 8.67 -8.18
N ALA A 60 4.58 8.67 -8.17
CA ALA A 60 3.81 9.69 -7.48
C ALA A 60 4.32 9.82 -6.03
N PRO A 61 4.52 11.06 -5.54
CA PRO A 61 4.92 11.25 -4.15
C PRO A 61 3.86 10.64 -3.24
N ILE A 62 4.28 9.76 -2.34
CA ILE A 62 3.42 9.05 -1.37
C ILE A 62 2.72 10.04 -0.41
N ILE A 63 3.20 11.29 -0.36
CA ILE A 63 2.75 12.34 0.56
C ILE A 63 2.36 13.58 -0.27
N PRO A 64 1.13 14.10 -0.13
CA PRO A 64 0.71 15.34 -0.77
C PRO A 64 1.65 16.51 -0.47
N PRO A 65 1.98 17.37 -1.45
CA PRO A 65 2.88 18.50 -1.26
C PRO A 65 2.47 19.45 -0.12
N GLU A 66 1.17 19.62 0.08
CA GLU A 66 0.58 20.50 1.09
C GLU A 66 0.87 19.97 2.50
N LEU A 67 0.67 18.67 2.71
CA LEU A 67 1.01 18.00 3.98
C LEU A 67 2.51 18.06 4.24
N LYS A 68 3.33 17.91 3.20
CA LYS A 68 4.79 17.96 3.34
C LYS A 68 5.30 19.30 3.89
N LYS A 69 4.63 20.42 3.57
CA LYS A 69 4.98 21.76 4.08
C LYS A 69 4.68 21.93 5.58
N GLN A 70 3.70 21.20 6.10
CA GLN A 70 3.26 21.30 7.49
C GLN A 70 4.08 20.40 8.43
N ILE A 71 4.74 19.37 7.90
CA ILE A 71 5.55 18.42 8.69
C ILE A 71 6.80 19.14 9.21
N MET A 72 6.96 19.20 10.53
CA MET A 72 8.18 19.68 11.14
C MET A 72 9.28 18.60 11.06
N PRO A 73 10.40 18.87 10.37
CA PRO A 73 11.49 17.91 10.25
C PRO A 73 12.26 17.76 11.57
N ASN A 74 13.00 16.66 11.69
CA ASN A 74 14.00 16.42 12.74
C ASN A 74 13.50 16.36 14.19
N ILE A 75 12.18 16.21 14.41
CA ILE A 75 11.64 15.89 15.75
C ILE A 75 11.69 14.38 15.94
N THR A 76 12.45 13.91 16.93
CA THR A 76 12.56 12.48 17.29
C THR A 76 11.60 12.10 18.40
N VAL A 77 11.26 10.82 18.50
CA VAL A 77 10.38 10.30 19.56
C VAL A 77 10.98 10.57 20.95
N SER A 78 12.28 10.37 21.12
CA SER A 78 12.96 10.60 22.40
C SER A 78 12.90 12.07 22.85
N GLN A 79 13.03 13.03 21.92
CA GLN A 79 12.89 14.46 22.25
C GLN A 79 11.48 14.79 22.77
N VAL A 80 10.45 14.25 22.11
CA VAL A 80 9.06 14.46 22.52
C VAL A 80 8.76 13.81 23.87
N GLN A 81 9.32 12.63 24.13
CA GLN A 81 9.18 11.95 25.42
C GLN A 81 9.81 12.75 26.57
N LYS A 82 10.95 13.42 26.33
CA LYS A 82 11.61 14.26 27.33
C LYS A 82 10.81 15.52 27.65
N ASN A 83 10.28 16.21 26.63
CA ASN A 83 9.56 17.48 26.79
C ASN A 83 8.25 17.54 25.99
N PRO A 84 7.20 16.80 26.39
CA PRO A 84 5.98 16.66 25.58
C PRO A 84 5.25 17.97 25.28
N GLN A 85 5.26 18.90 26.23
CA GLN A 85 4.53 20.16 26.13
C GLN A 85 5.08 21.07 25.02
N LEU A 86 6.39 21.02 24.77
CA LEU A 86 7.05 21.83 23.73
C LEU A 86 6.68 21.38 22.32
N PHE A 87 6.26 20.12 22.16
CA PHE A 87 5.96 19.53 20.86
C PHE A 87 4.48 19.26 20.61
N LYS A 88 3.62 19.49 21.59
CA LYS A 88 2.17 19.34 21.46
C LYS A 88 1.64 20.23 20.31
N GLY A 89 0.75 19.69 19.49
CA GLY A 89 0.18 20.39 18.35
C GLY A 89 1.04 20.39 17.08
N LYS A 90 2.30 19.94 17.15
CA LYS A 90 3.18 19.86 15.97
C LYS A 90 2.85 18.64 15.13
N ILE A 91 2.88 18.80 13.81
CA ILE A 91 2.72 17.72 12.84
C ILE A 91 4.09 17.10 12.58
N VAL A 92 4.21 15.79 12.78
CA VAL A 92 5.44 15.02 12.57
C VAL A 92 5.19 13.84 11.64
N MET A 93 6.27 13.35 11.05
CA MET A 93 6.28 12.12 10.28
C MET A 93 7.23 11.13 10.94
N TRP A 94 6.67 10.04 11.48
CA TRP A 94 7.44 8.96 12.09
C TRP A 94 7.12 7.64 11.44
N GLY A 95 8.11 6.76 11.37
CA GLY A 95 7.92 5.41 10.90
C GLY A 95 8.41 4.39 11.91
N GLY A 96 8.00 3.16 11.69
CA GLY A 96 8.30 2.10 12.62
C GLY A 96 7.64 0.78 12.28
N LYS A 97 7.85 -0.17 13.19
CA LYS A 97 7.29 -1.52 13.12
C LYS A 97 6.19 -1.66 14.17
N ILE A 98 5.02 -2.15 13.77
CA ILE A 98 3.90 -2.38 14.68
C ILE A 98 4.28 -3.47 15.68
N LEU A 99 4.20 -3.17 16.97
CA LEU A 99 4.38 -4.13 18.06
C LEU A 99 3.04 -4.74 18.48
N LYS A 100 2.00 -3.90 18.55
CA LYS A 100 0.65 -4.28 18.97
C LYS A 100 -0.38 -3.36 18.31
N GLY A 101 -1.53 -3.90 17.92
CA GLY A 101 -2.72 -3.14 17.51
C GLY A 101 -3.91 -3.55 18.36
N ILE A 102 -4.75 -2.58 18.76
CA ILE A 102 -5.96 -2.82 19.55
C ILE A 102 -7.06 -1.88 19.04
N ASN A 103 -8.23 -2.44 18.74
CA ASN A 103 -9.43 -1.66 18.45
C ASN A 103 -10.05 -1.17 19.76
N LYS A 104 -10.24 0.14 19.88
CA LYS A 104 -10.89 0.81 21.01
C LYS A 104 -12.14 1.54 20.51
N LYS A 105 -12.99 1.99 21.44
CA LYS A 105 -14.15 2.83 21.12
C LYS A 105 -13.78 4.14 20.43
N GLU A 106 -12.59 4.67 20.74
CA GLU A 106 -12.04 5.91 20.18
C GLU A 106 -11.38 5.72 18.79
N GLY A 107 -11.29 4.48 18.30
CA GLY A 107 -10.59 4.12 17.06
C GLY A 107 -9.53 3.04 17.26
N THR A 108 -8.60 2.93 16.31
CA THR A 108 -7.57 1.89 16.31
C THR A 108 -6.26 2.40 16.89
N LEU A 109 -5.81 1.77 17.97
CA LEU A 109 -4.57 2.13 18.66
C LEU A 109 -3.44 1.17 18.30
N PHE A 110 -2.34 1.70 17.80
CA PHE A 110 -1.12 0.95 17.56
C PHE A 110 0.00 1.38 18.51
N GLU A 111 0.71 0.39 19.05
CA GLU A 111 2.04 0.57 19.64
C GLU A 111 3.08 0.29 18.57
N VAL A 112 3.97 1.25 18.34
CA VAL A 112 4.93 1.23 17.23
C VAL A 112 6.34 1.43 17.77
N LEU A 113 7.25 0.55 17.36
CA LEU A 113 8.68 0.72 17.57
C LEU A 113 9.23 1.72 16.57
N ALA A 114 9.78 2.84 17.05
CA ALA A 114 10.29 3.91 16.20
C ALA A 114 11.54 3.47 15.44
N LEU A 115 11.53 3.64 14.12
CA LEU A 115 12.63 3.36 13.22
C LEU A 115 12.94 4.61 12.36
N PRO A 116 14.22 4.89 12.07
CA PRO A 116 14.59 6.02 11.25
C PRO A 116 14.06 5.86 9.83
N LEU A 117 13.59 6.96 9.25
CA LEU A 117 13.06 6.98 7.89
C LEU A 117 14.17 7.20 6.85
N ASN A 118 14.00 6.63 5.65
CA ASN A 118 14.83 6.96 4.50
C ASN A 118 14.29 8.19 3.73
N ARG A 119 15.00 8.61 2.67
CA ARG A 119 14.59 9.77 1.83
C ARG A 119 13.19 9.60 1.19
N LYS A 120 12.67 8.38 1.11
CA LYS A 120 11.34 8.05 0.58
C LYS A 120 10.27 7.92 1.67
N GLY A 121 10.61 8.22 2.93
CA GLY A 121 9.69 8.09 4.07
C GLY A 121 9.41 6.65 4.49
N ARG A 122 10.24 5.68 4.10
CA ARG A 122 10.10 4.27 4.55
C ARG A 122 11.00 3.99 5.76
N PRO A 123 10.55 3.21 6.75
CA PRO A 123 11.38 2.75 7.86
C PRO A 123 12.61 2.00 7.35
N LYS A 124 13.77 2.27 7.96
CA LYS A 124 14.98 1.47 7.74
C LYS A 124 15.03 0.33 8.75
N GLN A 125 15.46 -0.84 8.29
CA GLN A 125 15.81 -1.94 9.18
C GLN A 125 17.19 -1.66 9.77
N VAL A 126 17.19 -1.20 11.02
CA VAL A 126 18.39 -0.96 11.81
C VAL A 126 18.16 -1.52 13.21
N ASP A 127 19.24 -1.96 13.87
CA ASP A 127 19.15 -2.50 15.24
C ASP A 127 18.95 -1.41 16.30
N ARG A 128 19.02 -0.13 15.90
CA ARG A 128 18.85 1.02 16.79
C ARG A 128 17.39 1.51 16.76
N SER A 129 16.67 1.34 17.87
CA SER A 129 15.35 1.94 18.06
C SER A 129 15.43 3.30 18.76
N GLU A 130 14.61 4.28 18.34
CA GLU A 130 14.50 5.60 18.99
C GLU A 130 13.46 5.65 20.12
N GLY A 131 12.93 4.49 20.52
CA GLY A 131 11.87 4.35 21.52
C GLY A 131 10.57 3.82 20.92
N ARG A 132 9.46 4.05 21.62
CA ARG A 132 8.12 3.62 21.22
C ARG A 132 7.15 4.78 21.23
N PHE A 133 6.18 4.75 20.33
CA PHE A 133 5.11 5.72 20.29
C PHE A 133 3.77 5.05 20.03
N LEU A 134 2.71 5.78 20.41
CA LEU A 134 1.34 5.36 20.19
C LEU A 134 0.74 6.13 19.02
N VAL A 135 0.01 5.40 18.18
CA VAL A 135 -0.75 5.96 17.06
C VAL A 135 -2.21 5.65 17.28
N LEU A 136 -3.02 6.69 17.44
CA LEU A 136 -4.47 6.57 17.47
C LEU A 136 -5.02 7.01 16.11
N TYR A 137 -5.52 6.05 15.34
CA TYR A 137 -6.30 6.32 14.15
C TYR A 137 -7.77 6.40 14.56
N LYS A 138 -8.47 7.49 14.19
CA LYS A 138 -9.83 7.78 14.69
C LYS A 138 -10.86 6.75 14.24
N ASP A 139 -10.63 6.11 13.10
CA ASP A 139 -11.54 5.13 12.54
C ASP A 139 -11.07 3.69 12.80
N TYR A 140 -11.82 2.74 12.23
CA TYR A 140 -11.52 1.33 12.33
C TYR A 140 -10.48 0.90 11.28
N LEU A 141 -9.40 0.27 11.73
CA LEU A 141 -8.44 -0.45 10.89
C LEU A 141 -8.38 -1.90 11.35
N ASP A 142 -8.40 -2.82 10.39
CA ASP A 142 -8.30 -4.24 10.71
C ASP A 142 -6.86 -4.57 11.17
N VAL A 143 -6.73 -4.95 12.44
CA VAL A 143 -5.45 -5.34 13.06
C VAL A 143 -4.88 -6.62 12.42
N ALA A 144 -5.69 -7.43 11.76
CA ALA A 144 -5.19 -8.57 10.97
C ALA A 144 -4.44 -8.10 9.71
N ILE A 145 -4.84 -6.98 9.10
CA ILE A 145 -4.14 -6.38 7.96
C ILE A 145 -2.94 -5.57 8.45
N TYR A 146 -3.12 -4.79 9.51
CA TYR A 146 -2.09 -4.00 10.19
C TYR A 146 -1.46 -4.79 11.34
N ALA A 147 -1.05 -6.00 11.03
CA ALA A 147 -0.55 -6.96 12.01
C ALA A 147 0.81 -6.57 12.62
N LYS A 148 1.11 -7.21 13.75
CA LYS A 148 2.42 -7.14 14.39
C LYS A 148 3.51 -7.45 13.38
N GLY A 149 4.53 -6.62 13.37
CA GLY A 149 5.69 -6.75 12.50
C GLY A 149 5.59 -5.99 11.18
N ARG A 150 4.42 -5.44 10.83
CA ARG A 150 4.26 -4.59 9.66
C ARG A 150 4.96 -3.25 9.85
N GLU A 151 5.65 -2.79 8.80
CA GLU A 151 6.25 -1.46 8.74
C GLU A 151 5.19 -0.43 8.34
N ILE A 152 5.14 0.68 9.05
CA ILE A 152 4.24 1.80 8.79
C ILE A 152 4.96 3.13 8.89
N THR A 153 4.46 4.12 8.16
CA THR A 153 4.82 5.53 8.30
C THR A 153 3.55 6.31 8.59
N VAL A 154 3.61 7.17 9.59
CA VAL A 154 2.48 7.92 10.11
C VAL A 154 2.82 9.40 10.06
N ILE A 155 1.89 10.18 9.53
CA ILE A 155 1.91 11.64 9.59
C ILE A 155 0.77 12.04 10.51
N GLY A 156 1.08 12.79 11.56
CA GLY A 156 0.07 13.14 12.56
C GLY A 156 0.54 14.18 13.56
N GLU A 157 -0.43 14.72 14.28
CA GLU A 157 -0.21 15.71 15.32
C GLU A 157 0.17 15.06 16.65
N ILE A 158 1.16 15.62 17.34
CA ILE A 158 1.54 15.18 18.68
C ILE A 158 0.49 15.65 19.69
N LYS A 159 -0.22 14.70 20.31
CA LYS A 159 -1.20 14.98 21.37
C LYS A 159 -0.62 15.02 22.78
N GLY A 160 0.48 14.30 23.02
CA GLY A 160 1.15 14.22 24.32
C GLY A 160 1.80 12.86 24.55
N VAL A 161 2.08 12.54 25.82
CA VAL A 161 2.63 11.25 26.24
C VAL A 161 1.60 10.52 27.10
N LYS A 162 1.41 9.24 26.82
CA LYS A 162 0.57 8.33 27.59
C LYS A 162 1.37 7.06 27.87
N LYS A 163 1.35 6.58 29.12
CA LYS A 163 1.81 5.24 29.46
C LYS A 163 0.65 4.26 29.26
N LEU A 164 0.92 3.14 28.58
CA LEU A 164 -0.02 2.01 28.47
C LEU A 164 -0.07 1.24 29.78
#